data_AF-A0A653ZJA7-F1
#
_entry.id   AF-A0A653ZJA7-F1
#
_cell.length_a   1.000
_cell.length_b   1.000
_cell.length_c   1.000
_cell.angle_alpha   90.00
_cell.angle_beta   90.00
_cell.angle_gamma   90.00
#
_symmetry.space_group_name_H-M   'P 1'
#
loop_
_entity.id
_entity.type
_entity.pdbx_description
1 polymer ?
#
loop_
_entity_poly.entity_id
_entity_poly.type
_entity_poly.pdbx_seq_one_letter_code
_entity_poly.pdbx_strand_id
1 'polypeptide(L)'
;MEIILIRGTKDAGKTTTSALLYKELIKISKEEHYFNSKEVEKNSLIQTKNKNYEDFIAIIKVNGKIIVIISAGDYVWALMDEIELIIKSVTNLYNAEIDYLICCGKTHNRSGSAYNRILEEYPESKLHEFFVFRDLSKNAEELKTNTVKEILNIIK
;
A
#
# COMPACT_ATOMS: atom_id res chain seq x y z
N MET A 1 -12.76 -7.18 3.02
CA MET A 1 -11.46 -6.49 3.04
C MET A 1 -10.42 -7.26 3.85
N GLU A 2 -9.27 -7.55 3.25
CA GLU A 2 -8.02 -7.95 3.92
C GLU A 2 -7.07 -6.76 3.97
N ILE A 3 -6.25 -6.67 5.02
CA ILE A 3 -5.32 -5.57 5.22
C ILE A 3 -3.89 -6.09 5.11
N ILE A 4 -3.06 -5.42 4.32
CA ILE A 4 -1.64 -5.73 4.16
C ILE A 4 -0.85 -4.54 4.69
N LEU A 5 -0.14 -4.73 5.80
CA LEU A 5 0.63 -3.66 6.42
C LEU A 5 2.13 -3.87 6.19
N ILE A 6 2.73 -2.95 5.44
CA ILE A 6 4.18 -2.89 5.23
C ILE A 6 4.80 -1.99 6.32
N ARG A 7 5.47 -2.61 7.28
CA ARG A 7 6.04 -1.96 8.46
C ARG A 7 7.55 -1.80 8.34
N GLY A 8 8.07 -0.71 8.88
CA GLY A 8 9.52 -0.49 8.90
C GLY A 8 9.90 0.80 9.61
N THR A 9 11.19 0.90 9.94
CA THR A 9 11.76 2.13 10.49
C THR A 9 11.77 3.25 9.44
N LYS A 10 12.14 4.46 9.85
CA LYS A 10 12.37 5.56 8.91
C LYS A 10 13.40 5.12 7.87
N ASP A 11 13.13 5.42 6.59
CA ASP A 11 13.98 5.07 5.44
C ASP A 11 14.21 3.55 5.24
N ALA A 12 13.38 2.69 5.83
CA ALA A 12 13.46 1.23 5.63
C ALA A 12 13.01 0.77 4.23
N GLY A 13 12.54 1.69 3.39
CA GLY A 13 12.10 1.40 2.02
C GLY A 13 10.63 0.99 1.91
N LYS A 14 9.76 1.34 2.87
CA LYS A 14 8.31 1.07 2.82
C LYS A 14 7.67 1.57 1.52
N THR A 15 7.81 2.87 1.23
CA THR A 15 7.33 3.50 -0.01
C THR A 15 7.95 2.87 -1.25
N THR A 16 9.20 2.41 -1.17
CA THR A 16 9.83 1.68 -2.28
C THR A 16 9.19 0.32 -2.50
N THR A 17 8.92 -0.44 -1.45
CA THR A 17 8.29 -1.76 -1.54
C THR A 17 6.86 -1.65 -2.08
N SER A 18 6.08 -0.67 -1.60
CA SER A 18 4.73 -0.42 -2.14
C SER A 18 4.76 0.07 -3.59
N ALA A 19 5.75 0.88 -3.98
CA ALA A 19 5.95 1.29 -5.37
C ALA A 19 6.32 0.10 -6.29
N LEU A 20 7.15 -0.83 -5.81
CA LEU A 20 7.46 -2.06 -6.54
C LEU A 20 6.22 -2.96 -6.67
N LEU A 21 5.43 -3.08 -5.60
CA LEU A 21 4.16 -3.80 -5.66
C LEU A 21 3.19 -3.18 -6.67
N TYR A 22 3.01 -1.86 -6.61
CA TYR A 22 2.22 -1.10 -7.59
C TYR A 22 2.66 -1.42 -9.02
N LYS A 23 3.98 -1.40 -9.28
CA LYS A 23 4.55 -1.74 -10.60
C LYS A 23 4.20 -3.14 -11.07
N GLU A 24 4.14 -4.14 -10.19
CA GLU A 24 3.73 -5.49 -10.57
C GLU A 24 2.22 -5.59 -10.77
N LEU A 25 1.42 -4.94 -9.92
CA LEU A 25 -0.04 -4.94 -10.04
C LEU A 25 -0.51 -4.31 -11.34
N ILE A 26 0.08 -3.18 -11.77
CA ILE A 26 -0.30 -2.54 -13.04
C ILE A 26 0.08 -3.36 -14.29
N LYS A 27 1.05 -4.27 -14.20
CA LYS A 27 1.38 -5.16 -15.33
C LYS A 27 0.31 -6.22 -15.56
N ILE A 28 -0.42 -6.55 -14.50
CA ILE A 28 -1.48 -7.57 -14.51
C ILE A 28 -2.88 -6.95 -14.47
N SER A 29 -3.01 -5.66 -14.20
CA SER A 29 -4.25 -4.92 -14.44
C SER A 29 -4.45 -4.75 -15.95
N LYS A 30 -5.69 -4.90 -16.40
CA LYS A 30 -6.08 -4.73 -17.81
C LYS A 30 -6.78 -3.39 -18.07
N GLU A 31 -7.01 -2.61 -17.02
CA GLU A 31 -7.93 -1.47 -16.97
C GLU A 31 -7.21 -0.21 -16.50
N GLU A 32 -7.85 0.93 -16.71
CA GLU A 32 -7.52 2.21 -16.07
C GLU A 32 -7.54 2.06 -14.54
N HIS A 33 -6.67 2.81 -13.87
CA HIS A 33 -6.56 2.83 -12.42
C HIS A 33 -6.46 4.27 -11.92
N TYR A 34 -6.70 4.47 -10.62
CA TYR A 34 -6.56 5.78 -10.01
C TYR A 34 -5.21 5.89 -9.32
N PHE A 35 -4.52 7.01 -9.53
CA PHE A 35 -3.26 7.37 -8.88
C PHE A 35 -3.32 8.82 -8.41
N ASN A 36 -3.17 9.04 -7.11
CA ASN A 36 -3.32 10.36 -6.46
C ASN A 36 -4.58 11.11 -6.92
N SER A 37 -5.73 10.42 -6.85
CA SER A 37 -7.06 10.93 -7.22
C SER A 37 -7.25 11.26 -8.70
N LYS A 38 -6.39 10.77 -9.59
CA LYS A 38 -6.53 10.91 -11.05
C LYS A 38 -6.57 9.55 -11.72
N GLU A 39 -7.48 9.41 -12.67
CA GLU A 39 -7.52 8.26 -13.57
C GLU A 39 -6.31 8.29 -14.51
N VAL A 40 -5.64 7.15 -14.64
CA VAL A 40 -4.40 6.99 -15.40
C VAL A 40 -4.36 5.60 -16.05
N GLU A 41 -3.76 5.52 -17.24
CA GLU A 41 -3.62 4.26 -18.00
C GLU A 41 -2.27 3.57 -17.80
N LYS A 42 -1.31 4.27 -17.17
CA LYS A 42 0.08 3.81 -17.07
C LYS A 42 0.68 4.12 -15.71
N ASN A 43 1.90 3.63 -15.51
CA ASN A 43 2.69 3.91 -14.32
C ASN A 43 2.89 5.43 -14.13
N SER A 44 2.41 5.93 -12.99
CA SER A 44 2.48 7.35 -12.61
C SER A 44 3.35 7.61 -11.38
N LEU A 45 4.17 6.64 -10.96
CA LEU A 45 5.10 6.80 -9.86
C LEU A 45 6.11 7.92 -10.14
N ILE A 46 6.30 8.80 -9.15
CA ILE A 46 7.27 9.88 -9.20
C ILE A 46 8.53 9.44 -8.45
N GLN A 47 9.65 9.37 -9.17
CA GLN A 47 10.95 9.07 -8.56
C GLN A 47 11.69 10.35 -8.25
N THR A 48 12.08 10.51 -6.98
CA THR A 48 12.89 11.61 -6.48
C THR A 48 14.35 11.51 -6.98
N LYS A 49 15.11 12.61 -6.88
CA LYS A 49 16.53 12.66 -7.26
C LYS A 49 17.40 11.59 -6.58
N ASN A 50 17.00 11.13 -5.40
CA ASN A 50 17.72 10.11 -4.62
C ASN A 50 17.32 8.67 -4.97
N LYS A 51 16.62 8.45 -6.09
CA LYS A 51 16.07 7.16 -6.52
C LYS A 51 14.98 6.57 -5.61
N ASN A 52 14.51 7.33 -4.61
CA ASN A 52 13.33 6.99 -3.81
C ASN A 52 12.04 7.39 -4.54
N TYR A 53 10.90 6.87 -4.13
CA TYR A 53 9.58 7.28 -4.65
C TYR A 53 8.91 8.27 -3.70
N GLU A 54 8.15 9.21 -4.26
CA GLU A 54 7.22 10.03 -3.47
C GLU A 54 6.09 9.18 -2.92
N ASP A 55 5.51 9.61 -1.80
CA ASP A 55 4.31 8.96 -1.28
C ASP A 55 3.14 9.17 -2.25
N PHE A 56 2.30 8.17 -2.33
CA PHE A 56 1.21 8.03 -3.28
C PHE A 56 0.07 7.18 -2.72
N ILE A 57 -1.10 7.40 -3.31
CA ILE A 57 -2.29 6.58 -3.19
C ILE A 57 -2.61 5.99 -4.55
N ALA A 58 -2.92 4.70 -4.62
CA ALA A 58 -3.39 4.04 -5.83
C ALA A 58 -4.61 3.17 -5.56
N ILE A 59 -5.54 3.13 -6.51
CA ILE A 59 -6.69 2.23 -6.52
C ILE A 59 -6.62 1.46 -7.84
N ILE A 60 -6.42 0.15 -7.76
CA ILE A 60 -6.15 -0.71 -8.91
C ILE A 60 -7.13 -1.88 -8.88
N LYS A 61 -7.75 -2.18 -10.01
CA LYS A 61 -8.57 -3.37 -10.17
C LYS A 61 -7.78 -4.48 -10.87
N VAL A 62 -7.64 -5.63 -10.21
CA VAL A 62 -6.90 -6.79 -10.72
C VAL A 62 -7.78 -8.02 -10.57
N ASN A 63 -8.09 -8.69 -11.69
CA ASN A 63 -8.92 -9.89 -11.72
C ASN A 63 -10.27 -9.74 -10.98
N GLY A 64 -10.89 -8.56 -11.10
CA GLY A 64 -12.16 -8.24 -10.43
C GLY A 64 -12.02 -7.80 -8.97
N LYS A 65 -10.83 -7.90 -8.37
CA LYS A 65 -10.56 -7.45 -7.01
C LYS A 65 -10.06 -6.01 -6.98
N ILE A 66 -10.54 -5.21 -6.03
CA ILE A 66 -10.13 -3.82 -5.81
C ILE A 66 -9.02 -3.76 -4.77
N ILE A 67 -7.86 -3.27 -5.19
CA ILE A 67 -6.65 -3.14 -4.38
C ILE A 67 -6.34 -1.67 -4.18
N VAL A 68 -6.26 -1.25 -2.94
CA VAL A 68 -5.88 0.12 -2.55
C VAL A 68 -4.49 0.09 -1.95
N ILE A 69 -3.62 1.01 -2.38
CA ILE A 69 -2.29 1.22 -1.80
C ILE A 69 -2.24 2.64 -1.25
N ILE A 70 -1.88 2.76 0.02
CA ILE A 70 -1.57 4.03 0.70
C ILE A 70 -0.14 3.93 1.22
N SER A 71 0.79 4.60 0.55
CA SER A 71 2.20 4.54 0.91
C SER A 71 2.60 5.57 1.99
N ALA A 72 1.81 6.64 2.16
CA ALA A 72 1.91 7.55 3.29
C ALA A 72 1.14 7.00 4.50
N GLY A 73 1.81 6.35 5.45
CA GLY A 73 1.13 5.94 6.70
C GLY A 73 1.98 6.13 7.95
N ASP A 74 2.88 7.13 7.90
CA ASP A 74 3.68 7.54 9.05
C ASP A 74 2.89 8.42 10.06
N TYR A 75 1.70 8.92 9.67
CA TYR A 75 0.78 9.74 10.48
C TYR A 75 -0.63 9.14 10.51
N VAL A 76 -1.14 8.87 11.71
CA VAL A 76 -2.33 8.03 11.92
C VAL A 76 -3.63 8.71 11.55
N TRP A 77 -3.82 9.95 12.00
CA TRP A 77 -5.04 10.70 11.72
C TRP A 77 -5.22 10.92 10.23
N ALA A 78 -4.16 11.37 9.56
CA ALA A 78 -4.16 11.52 8.10
C ALA A 78 -4.45 10.20 7.38
N LEU A 79 -3.86 9.08 7.84
CA LEU A 79 -4.11 7.77 7.26
C LEU A 79 -5.59 7.35 7.39
N MET A 80 -6.22 7.57 8.55
CA MET A 80 -7.62 7.18 8.75
C MET A 80 -8.57 8.02 7.89
N ASP A 81 -8.36 9.34 7.84
CA ASP A 81 -9.13 10.24 6.99
C ASP A 81 -8.97 9.86 5.51
N GLU A 82 -7.74 9.52 5.09
CA GLU A 82 -7.46 9.01 3.74
C GLU A 82 -8.19 7.70 3.46
N ILE A 83 -8.15 6.73 4.39
CA ILE A 83 -8.85 5.45 4.21
C ILE A 83 -10.36 5.68 4.05
N GLU A 84 -10.98 6.52 4.89
CA GLU A 84 -12.42 6.79 4.80
C GLU A 84 -12.80 7.44 3.46
N LEU A 85 -11.99 8.42 3.01
CA LEU A 85 -12.17 9.07 1.72
C LEU A 85 -12.01 8.07 0.56
N ILE A 86 -11.06 7.15 0.65
CA ILE A 86 -10.83 6.14 -0.39
C ILE A 86 -11.98 5.12 -0.40
N ILE A 87 -12.46 4.66 0.76
CA ILE A 87 -13.61 3.76 0.84
C ILE A 87 -14.81 4.40 0.12
N LYS A 88 -15.14 5.66 0.44
CA LYS A 88 -16.21 6.40 -0.24
C LYS A 88 -15.97 6.51 -1.75
N SER A 89 -14.73 6.79 -2.15
CA SER A 89 -14.36 6.92 -3.57
C SER A 89 -14.53 5.58 -4.30
N VAL A 90 -14.10 4.47 -3.70
CA VAL A 90 -14.25 3.12 -4.26
C VAL A 90 -15.72 2.73 -4.41
N THR A 91 -16.54 2.98 -3.37
CA THR A 91 -17.97 2.73 -3.43
C THR A 91 -18.62 3.54 -4.54
N ASN A 92 -18.25 4.80 -4.73
CA ASN A 92 -18.82 5.65 -5.77
C ASN A 92 -18.35 5.28 -7.18
N LEU A 93 -17.05 4.98 -7.36
CA LEU A 93 -16.45 4.71 -8.67
C LEU A 93 -16.80 3.32 -9.19
N TYR A 94 -16.79 2.32 -8.32
CA TYR A 94 -16.90 0.91 -8.72
C TYR A 94 -18.18 0.25 -8.24
N ASN A 95 -19.00 0.91 -7.42
CA ASN A 95 -20.15 0.30 -6.75
C ASN A 95 -19.77 -1.03 -6.07
N ALA A 96 -18.62 -1.02 -5.39
CA ALA A 96 -17.97 -2.19 -4.83
C ALA A 96 -17.24 -1.84 -3.53
N GLU A 97 -16.74 -2.87 -2.86
CA GLU A 97 -15.92 -2.75 -1.65
C GLU A 97 -14.42 -2.94 -1.97
N ILE A 98 -13.57 -2.56 -1.02
CA ILE A 98 -12.12 -2.81 -1.11
C ILE A 98 -11.85 -4.27 -0.71
N ASP A 99 -11.24 -5.04 -1.61
CA ASP A 99 -10.79 -6.40 -1.32
C ASP A 99 -9.49 -6.38 -0.50
N TYR A 100 -8.51 -5.57 -0.92
CA TYR A 100 -7.22 -5.44 -0.23
C TYR A 100 -6.87 -3.98 0.03
N LEU A 101 -6.64 -3.65 1.30
CA LEU A 101 -6.09 -2.36 1.71
C LEU A 101 -4.62 -2.52 2.11
N ILE A 102 -3.73 -1.90 1.35
CA ILE A 102 -2.28 -1.98 1.54
C ILE A 102 -1.78 -0.66 2.13
N CYS A 103 -1.34 -0.69 3.38
CA CYS A 103 -0.86 0.51 4.07
C CYS A 103 0.62 0.38 4.42
N CYS A 104 1.35 1.48 4.42
CA CYS A 104 2.68 1.55 5.02
C CYS A 104 2.58 2.08 6.46
N GLY A 105 3.40 1.61 7.38
CA GLY A 105 3.37 2.08 8.78
C GLY A 105 4.71 2.01 9.50
N LYS A 106 4.85 2.77 10.59
CA LYS A 106 6.05 2.68 11.45
C LYS A 106 6.09 1.36 12.23
N THR A 107 7.31 0.91 12.55
CA THR A 107 7.55 -0.32 13.31
C THR A 107 7.03 -0.27 14.75
N HIS A 108 6.99 0.89 15.40
CA HIS A 108 6.63 0.95 16.81
C HIS A 108 5.13 0.85 17.03
N ASN A 109 4.71 -0.26 17.67
CA ASN A 109 3.43 -0.35 18.34
C ASN A 109 3.45 0.61 19.55
N ARG A 110 3.00 1.85 19.35
CA ARG A 110 2.72 2.82 20.41
C ARG A 110 1.22 3.11 20.39
N SER A 111 0.67 3.50 21.53
CA SER A 111 -0.70 4.03 21.59
C SER A 111 -0.91 5.11 20.52
N GLY A 112 -1.98 5.00 19.75
CA GLY A 112 -2.25 5.88 18.62
C GLY A 112 -1.30 5.71 17.42
N SER A 113 -0.77 4.51 17.19
CA SER A 113 -0.05 4.16 15.94
C SER A 113 -1.01 3.71 14.84
N ALA A 114 -0.59 3.84 13.58
CA ALA A 114 -1.40 3.45 12.41
C ALA A 114 -1.81 1.99 12.49
N TYR A 115 -0.89 1.15 13.00
CA TYR A 115 -1.13 -0.24 13.30
C TYR A 115 -2.30 -0.46 14.28
N ASN A 116 -2.22 0.15 15.47
CA ASN A 116 -3.27 -0.04 16.48
C ASN A 116 -4.60 0.51 15.99
N ARG A 117 -4.58 1.66 15.30
CA ARG A 117 -5.82 2.25 14.81
C ARG A 117 -6.49 1.40 13.73
N ILE A 118 -5.70 0.82 12.83
CA ILE A 118 -6.22 -0.15 11.85
C ILE A 118 -6.87 -1.35 12.55
N LEU A 119 -6.24 -1.90 13.59
CA LEU A 119 -6.80 -3.02 14.34
C LEU A 119 -8.08 -2.66 15.11
N GLU A 120 -8.17 -1.44 15.64
CA GLU A 120 -9.35 -0.93 16.34
C GLU A 120 -10.53 -0.68 15.39
N GLU A 121 -10.28 -0.07 14.23
CA GLU A 121 -11.32 0.30 13.25
C GLU A 121 -11.76 -0.89 12.38
N TYR A 122 -10.87 -1.86 12.14
CA TYR A 122 -11.13 -3.02 11.29
C TYR A 122 -10.83 -4.35 12.01
N PRO A 123 -11.50 -4.64 13.13
CA PRO A 123 -11.20 -5.82 13.95
C PRO A 123 -11.49 -7.15 13.26
N GLU A 124 -12.46 -7.16 12.33
CA GLU A 124 -12.85 -8.35 11.56
C GLU A 124 -11.99 -8.55 10.29
N SER A 125 -11.12 -7.59 9.95
CA SER A 125 -10.26 -7.71 8.77
C SER A 125 -9.09 -8.64 9.03
N LYS A 126 -8.83 -9.53 8.07
CA LYS A 126 -7.62 -10.36 8.08
C LYS A 126 -6.40 -9.50 7.83
N LEU A 127 -5.49 -9.45 8.79
CA LEU A 127 -4.25 -8.66 8.72
C LEU A 127 -3.05 -9.53 8.30
N HIS A 128 -2.28 -9.04 7.32
CA HIS A 128 -0.99 -9.57 6.92
C HIS A 128 0.09 -8.53 7.18
N GLU A 129 1.16 -8.91 7.88
CA GLU A 129 2.22 -7.99 8.26
C GLU A 129 3.52 -8.33 7.56
N PHE A 130 4.14 -7.32 6.94
CA PHE A 130 5.44 -7.44 6.29
C PHE A 130 6.41 -6.43 6.88
N PHE A 131 7.52 -6.91 7.45
CA PHE A 131 8.56 -6.05 8.00
C PHE A 131 9.67 -5.82 6.97
N VAL A 132 9.82 -4.56 6.55
CA VAL A 132 10.95 -4.11 5.76
C VAL A 132 11.97 -3.44 6.68
N PHE A 133 13.22 -3.84 6.53
CA PHE A 133 14.34 -3.28 7.28
C PHE A 133 15.20 -2.44 6.35
N ARG A 134 15.83 -1.41 6.93
CA ARG A 134 16.88 -0.67 6.23
C ARG A 134 18.10 -1.58 6.11
N ASP A 135 18.15 -2.34 5.02
CA ASP A 135 19.34 -3.09 4.66
C ASP A 135 20.24 -2.19 3.79
N LEU A 136 21.48 -2.01 4.25
CA LEU A 136 22.54 -1.28 3.52
C LEU A 136 23.38 -2.23 2.67
N SER A 137 23.10 -3.54 2.72
CA SER A 137 23.75 -4.55 1.89
C SER A 137 23.28 -4.48 0.44
N LYS A 138 24.01 -5.16 -0.45
CA LYS A 138 23.61 -5.31 -1.87
C LYS A 138 22.30 -6.08 -2.07
N ASN A 139 21.79 -6.75 -1.03
CA ASN A 139 20.60 -7.61 -1.11
C ASN A 139 19.30 -6.87 -0.78
N ALA A 140 19.35 -5.58 -0.46
CA ALA A 140 18.19 -4.78 -0.09
C ALA A 140 17.08 -4.77 -1.16
N GLU A 141 17.44 -4.85 -2.44
CA GLU A 141 16.48 -4.91 -3.55
C GLU A 141 15.82 -6.29 -3.68
N GLU A 142 16.58 -7.36 -3.43
CA GLU A 142 16.08 -8.74 -3.43
C GLU A 142 15.05 -8.95 -2.32
N LEU A 143 15.34 -8.46 -1.10
CA LEU A 143 14.41 -8.55 0.03
C LEU A 143 13.08 -7.87 -0.28
N LYS A 144 13.10 -6.65 -0.84
CA LYS A 144 11.87 -5.94 -1.24
C LYS A 144 11.11 -6.70 -2.31
N THR A 145 11.83 -7.27 -3.28
CA THR A 145 11.23 -8.08 -4.35
C THR A 145 10.57 -9.35 -3.80
N ASN A 146 11.17 -10.00 -2.80
CA ASN A 146 10.59 -11.18 -2.15
C ASN A 146 9.33 -10.80 -1.36
N THR A 147 9.35 -9.70 -0.61
CA THR A 147 8.14 -9.16 0.05
C THR A 147 7.03 -8.90 -0.96
N VAL A 148 7.34 -8.29 -2.12
CA VAL A 148 6.34 -8.06 -3.18
C VAL A 148 5.76 -9.37 -3.70
N LYS A 149 6.59 -10.39 -3.94
CA LYS A 149 6.11 -11.71 -4.39
C LYS A 149 5.17 -12.37 -3.38
N GLU A 150 5.50 -12.29 -2.09
CA GLU A 150 4.65 -12.81 -1.02
C GLU A 150 3.30 -12.08 -0.97
N ILE A 151 3.30 -10.75 -1.07
CA ILE A 151 2.08 -9.95 -1.14
C ILE A 151 1.24 -10.33 -2.37
N LEU A 152 1.86 -10.46 -3.55
CA LEU A 152 1.17 -10.86 -4.76
C LEU A 152 0.54 -12.26 -4.64
N ASN A 153 1.16 -13.18 -3.89
CA ASN A 153 0.57 -14.50 -3.64
C ASN A 153 -0.67 -14.45 -2.75
N ILE A 154 -0.79 -13.46 -1.87
CA ILE A 154 -2.00 -13.23 -1.06
C ILE A 154 -3.12 -12.63 -1.92
N ILE A 155 -2.78 -11.76 -2.87
CA ILE A 155 -3.74 -11.02 -3.70
C ILE A 155 -4.37 -11.88 -4.81
N LYS A 156 -3.70 -12.95 -5.26
CA LYS A 156 -4.20 -13.89 -6.29
C LYS A 156 -5.60 -14.42 -5.95
#